data_AF-A0A1Q7WVV2-F1
#
_entry.id   AF-A0A1Q7WVV2-F1
#
_cell.length_a   1.000
_cell.length_b   1.000
_cell.length_c   1.000
_cell.angle_alpha   90.00
_cell.angle_beta   90.00
_cell.angle_gamma   90.00
#
_symmetry.space_group_name_H-M   'P 1'
#
loop_
_entity.id
_entity.type
_entity.pdbx_description
1 polymer ?
#
loop_
_entity_poly.entity_id
_entity_poly.type
_entity_poly.pdbx_seq_one_letter_code
_entity_poly.pdbx_strand_id
1 'polypeptide(L)' 'MTEPDLLSLKIEELKQWQAMAWRRIADPQITRFERRRILDQIKESDSALRNCLTRMYERINIPPE' A
#
# COMPACT_ATOMS: atom_id res chain seq x y z
N MET A 1 -20.90 -2.91 4.45
CA MET A 1 -19.61 -3.38 3.90
C MET A 1 -19.07 -4.44 4.81
N THR A 2 -18.67 -5.57 4.26
CA THR A 2 -18.03 -6.63 5.05
C THR A 2 -16.54 -6.31 5.21
N GLU A 3 -15.91 -6.91 6.22
CA GLU A 3 -14.47 -6.76 6.46
C GLU A 3 -13.56 -7.12 5.25
N PRO A 4 -13.86 -8.14 4.40
CA PRO A 4 -13.11 -8.37 3.17
C PRO A 4 -13.30 -7.28 2.10
N ASP A 5 -14.47 -6.63 2.04
CA ASP A 5 -14.66 -5.46 1.17
C ASP A 5 -13.76 -4.30 1.61
N LEU A 6 -13.63 -4.10 2.92
CA LEU A 6 -12.76 -3.08 3.51
C LEU A 6 -11.28 -3.37 3.22
N LEU A 7 -10.84 -4.62 3.33
CA LEU A 7 -9.47 -5.02 2.96
C LEU A 7 -9.19 -4.82 1.48
N SER A 8 -10.14 -5.16 0.61
CA SER A 8 -10.02 -4.99 -0.83
C SER A 8 -9.87 -3.52 -1.22
N LEU A 9 -10.72 -2.65 -0.65
CA LEU A 9 -10.62 -1.20 -0.86
C LEU A 9 -9.30 -0.63 -0.33
N LYS A 10 -8.85 -1.08 0.85
CA LYS A 10 -7.56 -0.67 1.42
C LYS A 10 -6.40 -1.05 0.50
N ILE A 11 -6.44 -2.25 -0.10
CA ILE A 11 -5.43 -2.72 -1.05
C ILE A 11 -5.42 -1.84 -2.31
N GLU A 12 -6.59 -1.50 -2.85
CA GLU A 12 -6.70 -0.60 -4.01
C GLU A 12 -6.18 0.80 -3.71
N GLU A 13 -6.55 1.37 -2.56
CA GLU A 13 -6.07 2.67 -2.08
C GLU A 13 -4.54 2.70 -1.97
N LEU A 14 -3.94 1.68 -1.34
CA LEU A 14 -2.49 1.57 -1.21
C LEU A 14 -1.79 1.45 -2.56
N LYS A 15 -2.33 0.65 -3.50
CA LYS A 15 -1.77 0.53 -4.86
C LYS A 15 -1.83 1.85 -5.62
N GLN A 16 -2.95 2.56 -5.56
CA GLN A 16 -3.11 3.85 -6.21
C GLN A 16 -2.17 4.89 -5.62
N TRP A 17 -2.10 4.95 -4.29
CA TRP A 17 -1.19 5.85 -3.58
C TRP A 17 0.27 5.58 -3.96
N GLN A 18 0.71 4.32 -3.98
CA GLN A 18 2.06 3.95 -4.41
C GLN A 18 2.35 4.38 -5.85
N ALA A 19 1.40 4.16 -6.77
CA ALA A 19 1.55 4.57 -8.17
C ALA A 19 1.73 6.10 -8.30
N MET A 20 0.96 6.89 -7.54
CA MET A 20 1.10 8.34 -7.50
C MET A 20 2.43 8.77 -6.86
N ALA A 21 2.84 8.12 -5.78
CA ALA A 21 4.11 8.39 -5.09
C ALA A 21 5.32 8.13 -6.01
N TRP A 22 5.31 7.01 -6.75
CA TRP A 22 6.35 6.70 -7.73
C TRP A 22 6.42 7.72 -8.87
N ARG A 23 5.28 8.24 -9.34
CA ARG A 23 5.26 9.35 -10.31
C ARG A 23 5.84 10.63 -9.71
N ARG A 24 5.52 10.93 -8.45
CA ARG A 24 6.00 12.14 -7.77
C ARG A 24 7.51 12.12 -7.55
N ILE A 25 8.12 10.96 -7.28
CA ILE A 25 9.59 10.92 -7.12
C ILE A 25 10.36 11.16 -8.43
N ALA A 26 9.73 10.86 -9.57
CA ALA A 26 10.28 11.06 -10.90
C ALA A 26 10.20 12.51 -11.36
N ASP A 27 9.41 13.34 -10.67
CA ASP A 27 9.33 14.78 -10.91
C ASP A 27 10.69 15.43 -10.61
N PRO A 28 11.30 16.16 -11.56
CA PRO A 28 12.56 16.87 -11.33
C PRO A 28 12.42 18.09 -10.39
N GLN A 29 11.19 18.57 -10.13
CA GLN A 29 10.94 19.74 -9.28
C GLN A 29 10.98 19.43 -7.78
N ILE A 30 10.96 18.15 -7.38
CA ILE A 30 11.02 17.81 -5.96
C ILE A 30 12.44 17.91 -5.42
N THR A 31 12.54 18.36 -4.18
CA THR A 31 13.82 18.41 -3.47
C THR A 31 14.30 17.00 -3.10
N ARG A 32 15.61 16.87 -2.86
CA ARG A 32 16.20 15.61 -2.37
C ARG A 32 15.56 15.14 -1.05
N PHE A 33 15.18 16.07 -0.19
CA PHE A 33 14.53 15.77 1.09
C PHE A 33 13.12 15.22 0.88
N GLU A 34 12.31 15.87 0.04
CA GLU A 34 10.99 15.37 -0.32
C GLU A 34 11.06 14.00 -1.00
N ARG A 35 12.02 13.80 -1.90
CA ARG A 35 12.24 12.50 -2.53
C ARG A 35 12.50 11.40 -1.49
N ARG A 36 13.36 11.67 -0.51
CA ARG A 36 13.64 10.70 0.57
C ARG A 36 12.40 10.42 1.41
N ARG A 37 11.66 11.46 1.79
CA ARG A 37 10.40 11.31 2.53
C ARG A 37 9.36 10.48 1.77
N ILE A 38 9.21 10.69 0.46
CA ILE A 38 8.28 9.92 -0.37
C ILE A 38 8.74 8.46 -0.46
N LEU A 39 10.04 8.20 -0.62
CA LEU A 39 10.59 6.84 -0.61
C LEU A 39 10.35 6.13 0.74
N ASP A 40 10.49 6.84 1.86
CA ASP A 40 10.19 6.30 3.19
C ASP A 40 8.71 5.94 3.32
N GLN A 41 7.81 6.82 2.84
CA GLN A 41 6.37 6.55 2.80
C GLN A 41 6.01 5.39 1.85
N ILE A 42 6.70 5.25 0.72
CA ILE A 42 6.53 4.10 -0.19
C ILE A 42 6.86 2.79 0.52
N LYS A 43 7.96 2.77 1.28
CA LYS A 43 8.37 1.59 2.06
C LYS A 43 7.35 1.22 3.15
N GLU A 44 6.81 2.23 3.84
CA GLU A 44 5.76 2.03 4.85
C GLU A 44 4.47 1.49 4.20
N SER A 45 4.06 2.09 3.08
CA SER A 45 2.89 1.64 2.33
C SER A 45 3.06 0.21 1.78
N ASP A 46 4.26 -0.19 1.35
CA ASP A 46 4.53 -1.57 0.90
C ASP A 46 4.35 -2.58 2.03
N SER A 47 4.84 -2.23 3.22
CA SER A 47 4.67 -3.05 4.42
C SER A 47 3.18 -3.19 4.78
N ALA A 48 2.43 -2.09 4.71
CA ALA A 48 0.98 -2.11 4.93
C ALA A 48 0.22 -2.96 3.88
N LEU A 49 0.62 -2.86 2.61
CA LEU A 49 0.01 -3.63 1.51
C LEU A 49 0.25 -5.14 1.70
N ARG A 50 1.47 -5.53 2.04
CA ARG A 50 1.81 -6.94 2.34
C ARG A 50 0.96 -7.47 3.49
N ASN A 51 0.81 -6.71 4.57
CA ASN A 51 -0.02 -7.11 5.71
C ASN A 51 -1.50 -7.31 5.31
N CYS A 52 -2.04 -6.42 4.46
CA CYS A 52 -3.41 -6.57 3.96
C CYS A 52 -3.56 -7.82 3.08
N LEU A 53 -2.60 -8.08 2.20
CA LEU A 53 -2.59 -9.27 1.35
C LEU A 53 -2.46 -10.56 2.15
N THR A 54 -1.59 -10.59 3.17
CA THR A 54 -1.45 -11.73 4.08
C THR A 54 -2.76 -12.03 4.80
N ARG A 55 -3.42 -11.02 5.38
CA ARG A 55 -4.72 -11.19 6.04
C ARG A 55 -5.80 -11.70 5.09
N MET A 56 -5.78 -11.25 3.84
CA MET A 56 -6.72 -11.72 2.81
C MET A 56 -6.43 -13.17 2.43
N TYR A 57 -5.14 -13.53 2.29
CA TYR A 57 -4.71 -14.91 2.03
C TYR A 57 -5.08 -15.87 3.16
N GLU A 58 -4.83 -15.48 4.41
CA GLU A 58 -5.20 -16.25 5.61
C GLU A 58 -6.71 -16.55 5.62
N ARG A 59 -7.55 -15.57 5.31
CA ARG A 59 -9.01 -15.78 5.26
C ARG A 59 -9.49 -16.70 4.15
N ILE A 60 -8.82 -16.67 3.00
CA ILE A 60 -9.20 -17.50 1.85
C ILE A 60 -8.74 -18.95 2.06
N ASN A 61 -7.59 -19.16 2.70
CA ASN A 61 -6.92 -20.46 2.74
C ASN A 61 -6.90 -21.14 4.12
N ILE A 62 -7.25 -20.43 5.20
CA ILE A 62 -7.33 -21.00 6.55
C ILE A 62 -8.81 -21.09 6.94
N PRO A 63 -9.40 -22.29 6.97
CA PRO A 63 -10.76 -22.47 7.46
C PRO A 63 -10.83 -22.13 8.96
N PRO A 64 -11.95 -21.57 9.45
CA PRO A 64 -12.16 -21.42 10.89
C PRO A 64 -12.26 -22.80 11.54
N GLU A 65 -11.47 -23.04 12.60
CA GLU A 65 -11.67 -24.16 13.54
C GLU A 65 -12.98 -24.04 14.32
#